data_AF-A0A259JU01-F1
#
_entry.id   AF-A0A259JU01-F1
#
_cell.length_a   1.000
_cell.length_b   1.000
_cell.length_c   1.000
_cell.angle_alpha   90.00
_cell.angle_beta   90.00
_cell.angle_gamma   90.00
#
_symmetry.space_group_name_H-M   'P 1'
#
loop_
_entity.id
_entity.type
_entity.pdbx_description
1 polymer ?
#
loop_
_entity_poly.entity_id
_entity_poly.type
_entity_poly.pdbx_seq_one_letter_code
_entity_poly.pdbx_strand_id
1 'polypeptide(L)'
;LAALQALAEEGTLPDTHEVTCLVIEGEESEVREASLAENFQRLAMNPADEAQAFASIIEAGATTEDVARRFGLTVRFVEGRLRLASLAPCVFEALAEGTITLDMAKAYGAISDVERQAHVYAELQDAWYQITPDTIRRMVLDATVRGSDPRAVLVGRDAYLTAGGRIERELFDDDASESWIDVALLEDLAHKAMEEAAETIALEYGLAWVRPTLGNYVSHDLVEGLSRLPCEPAPMTEQEAKELGELEADYDRVAAVLEDEDSDGDEVAKAEKELVVIDRAMRALNDRPPVLADELKPEAGAFLVLSRNGEPTLVPQFYTETEVIADEGVVEAIEQSGAAKPKGSSLSQRLLDELAMQRRDILAIHLANDPALALDFMVFTLADTDGHDWRAKKASTLVGSVASGPVTGFEAKDAPASAALAEFAGSLDESWR
;
A
#
# COMPACT_ATOMS: atom_id res chain seq x y z
N LEU A 1 33.25 -20.87 40.11
CA LEU A 1 33.21 -21.27 41.53
C LEU A 1 31.86 -21.88 41.94
N ALA A 2 30.72 -21.27 41.56
CA ALA A 2 29.37 -21.76 41.91
C ALA A 2 29.11 -23.24 41.56
N ALA A 3 29.51 -23.70 40.37
CA ALA A 3 29.33 -25.11 39.97
C ALA A 3 30.17 -26.10 40.79
N LEU A 4 31.37 -25.70 41.25
CA LEU A 4 32.21 -26.53 42.11
C LEU A 4 31.66 -26.59 43.55
N GLN A 5 31.07 -25.50 44.03
CA GLN A 5 30.39 -25.46 45.32
C GLN A 5 29.14 -26.35 45.33
N ALA A 6 28.34 -26.35 44.25
CA ALA A 6 27.20 -27.24 44.11
C ALA A 6 27.61 -28.73 44.12
N LEU A 7 28.73 -29.08 43.46
CA LEU A 7 29.26 -30.45 43.45
C LEU A 7 29.84 -30.88 44.81
N ALA A 8 30.32 -29.93 45.61
CA ALA A 8 30.74 -30.18 46.99
C ALA A 8 29.53 -30.41 47.91
N GLU A 9 28.46 -29.63 47.74
CA GLU A 9 27.19 -29.82 48.46
C GLU A 9 26.51 -31.15 48.13
N GLU A 10 26.60 -31.63 46.88
CA GLU A 10 26.14 -32.98 46.49
C GLU A 10 27.04 -34.11 47.01
N GLY A 11 28.16 -33.81 47.65
CA GLY A 11 29.12 -34.79 48.18
C GLY A 11 29.95 -35.51 47.11
N THR A 12 29.87 -35.03 45.87
CA THR A 12 30.60 -35.58 44.72
C THR A 12 32.08 -35.16 44.75
N LEU A 13 32.37 -34.03 45.39
CA LEU A 13 33.72 -33.48 45.60
C LEU A 13 33.92 -33.13 47.09
N PRO A 14 35.08 -33.42 47.70
CA PRO A 14 35.36 -32.98 49.06
C PRO A 14 35.56 -31.45 49.14
N ASP A 15 35.17 -30.83 50.26
CA ASP A 15 35.34 -29.39 50.51
C ASP A 15 36.80 -28.90 50.39
N THR A 16 37.76 -29.81 50.57
CA THR A 16 39.20 -29.55 50.46
C THR A 16 39.78 -29.90 49.09
N HIS A 17 38.95 -30.07 48.06
CA HIS A 17 39.43 -30.45 46.74
C HIS A 17 40.33 -29.35 46.16
N GLU A 18 41.58 -29.72 45.87
CA GLU A 18 42.55 -28.81 45.29
C GLU A 18 42.19 -28.52 43.82
N VAL A 19 42.01 -27.23 43.50
CA VAL A 19 41.73 -26.77 42.14
C VAL A 19 42.99 -26.14 41.57
N THR A 20 43.39 -26.57 40.38
CA THR A 20 44.51 -25.97 39.68
C THR A 20 44.13 -24.56 39.24
N CYS A 21 44.71 -23.55 39.90
CA CYS A 21 44.51 -22.14 39.57
C CYS A 21 45.72 -21.62 38.79
N LEU A 22 45.48 -20.95 37.68
CA LEU A 22 46.50 -20.14 37.01
C LEU A 22 46.39 -18.72 37.55
N VAL A 23 47.42 -18.27 38.28
CA VAL A 23 47.50 -16.89 38.79
C VAL A 23 48.07 -16.02 37.68
N ILE A 24 47.30 -15.01 37.26
CA ILE A 24 47.70 -14.04 36.24
C ILE A 24 48.04 -12.74 36.98
N GLU A 25 49.28 -12.28 36.85
CA GLU A 25 49.75 -10.99 37.38
C GLU A 25 49.74 -9.95 36.25
N GLY A 26 49.07 -8.81 36.44
CA GLY A 26 48.93 -7.74 35.46
C GLY A 26 48.11 -6.57 35.99
N GLU A 27 48.02 -5.48 35.23
CA GLU A 27 47.11 -4.36 35.54
C GLU A 27 45.65 -4.84 35.51
N GLU A 28 44.75 -4.18 36.26
CA GLU A 28 43.36 -4.64 36.40
C GLU A 28 42.64 -4.76 35.04
N SER A 29 42.99 -3.92 34.07
CA SER A 29 42.51 -4.00 32.68
C SER A 29 42.99 -5.27 31.97
N GLU A 30 44.26 -5.63 32.10
CA GLU A 30 44.84 -6.82 31.45
C GLU A 30 44.26 -8.12 32.04
N VAL A 31 44.00 -8.15 33.34
CA VAL A 31 43.37 -9.30 34.01
C VAL A 31 41.90 -9.45 33.59
N ARG A 32 41.14 -8.35 33.49
CA ARG A 32 39.75 -8.37 32.98
C ARG A 32 39.70 -8.80 31.52
N GLU A 33 40.61 -8.31 30.69
CA GLU A 33 40.72 -8.69 29.28
C GLU A 33 41.07 -10.18 29.10
N ALA A 34 42.03 -10.71 29.88
CA ALA A 34 42.40 -12.12 29.83
C ALA A 34 41.22 -13.03 30.23
N SER A 35 40.44 -12.62 31.25
CA SER A 35 39.21 -13.32 31.64
C SER A 35 38.13 -13.27 30.56
N LEU A 36 37.97 -12.12 29.88
CA LEU A 36 37.02 -11.95 28.78
C LEU A 36 37.40 -12.80 27.56
N ALA A 37 38.69 -12.83 27.19
CA ALA A 37 39.20 -13.62 26.08
C ALA A 37 39.03 -15.13 26.28
N GLU A 38 39.22 -15.62 27.50
CA GLU A 38 38.98 -17.02 27.84
C GLU A 38 37.50 -17.40 27.78
N ASN A 39 36.61 -16.51 28.26
CA ASN A 39 35.17 -16.72 28.22
C ASN A 39 34.64 -16.71 26.78
N PHE A 40 35.12 -15.77 25.95
CA PHE A 40 34.77 -15.66 24.53
C PHE A 40 35.09 -16.95 23.74
N GLN A 41 36.14 -17.69 24.12
CA GLN A 41 36.53 -18.93 23.46
C GLN A 41 35.79 -20.17 23.97
N ARG A 42 35.18 -20.15 25.17
CA ARG A 42 34.53 -21.32 25.80
C ARG A 42 33.01 -21.34 25.69
N LEU A 43 32.35 -20.19 25.67
CA LEU A 43 30.91 -20.04 25.58
C LEU A 43 30.60 -19.01 24.48
N ALA A 44 29.65 -19.31 23.60
CA ALA A 44 29.17 -18.34 22.63
C ALA A 44 28.50 -17.18 23.39
N MET A 45 29.26 -16.11 23.61
CA MET A 45 28.83 -14.91 24.31
C MET A 45 27.65 -14.28 23.56
N ASN A 46 26.73 -13.64 24.27
CA ASN A 46 25.66 -12.91 23.63
C ASN A 46 26.28 -11.79 22.76
N PRO A 47 25.86 -11.62 21.49
CA PRO A 47 26.29 -10.50 20.65
C PRO A 47 26.29 -9.11 21.31
N ALA A 48 25.39 -8.84 22.25
CA ALA A 48 25.36 -7.59 23.01
C ALA A 48 26.53 -7.48 24.00
N ASP A 49 26.82 -8.56 24.73
CA ASP A 49 27.95 -8.63 25.67
C ASP A 49 29.28 -8.49 24.93
N GLU A 50 29.41 -9.12 23.75
CA GLU A 50 30.58 -8.96 22.88
C GLU A 50 30.79 -7.49 22.47
N ALA A 51 29.70 -6.82 22.10
CA ALA A 51 29.72 -5.42 21.70
C ALA A 51 30.17 -4.49 22.84
N GLN A 52 29.62 -4.68 24.05
CA GLN A 52 30.02 -3.93 25.25
C GLN A 52 31.46 -4.22 25.67
N ALA A 53 31.90 -5.49 25.60
CA ALA A 53 33.27 -5.86 25.93
C ALA A 53 34.26 -5.18 24.99
N PHE A 54 34.01 -5.19 23.67
CA PHE A 54 34.88 -4.52 22.72
C PHE A 54 34.86 -2.99 22.87
N ALA A 55 33.70 -2.40 23.13
CA ALA A 55 33.58 -0.97 23.40
C ALA A 55 34.40 -0.56 24.63
N SER A 56 34.32 -1.33 25.73
CA SER A 56 35.08 -1.08 26.96
C SER A 56 36.59 -1.14 26.76
N ILE A 57 37.07 -2.08 25.93
CA ILE A 57 38.51 -2.22 25.62
C ILE A 57 39.01 -1.04 24.77
N ILE A 58 38.18 -0.53 23.86
CA ILE A 58 38.51 0.66 23.07
C ILE A 58 38.48 1.93 23.93
N GLU A 59 37.51 2.08 24.82
CA GLU A 59 37.47 3.18 25.80
C GLU A 59 38.69 3.19 26.72
N ALA A 60 39.24 2.00 27.04
CA ALA A 60 40.49 1.85 27.77
C ALA A 60 41.75 2.20 26.94
N GLY A 61 41.61 2.55 25.65
CA GLY A 61 42.66 3.08 24.79
C GLY A 61 43.23 2.10 23.75
N ALA A 62 42.65 0.91 23.59
CA ALA A 62 43.06 -0.01 22.54
C ALA A 62 42.48 0.38 21.16
N THR A 63 43.15 -0.02 20.07
CA THR A 63 42.60 0.13 18.71
C THR A 63 41.76 -1.07 18.30
N THR A 64 40.93 -0.93 17.26
CA THR A 64 40.15 -2.04 16.69
C THR A 64 41.05 -3.17 16.18
N GLU A 65 42.25 -2.86 15.67
CA GLU A 65 43.23 -3.86 15.25
C GLU A 65 43.85 -4.62 16.43
N ASP A 66 44.05 -3.95 17.56
CA ASP A 66 44.56 -4.59 18.77
C ASP A 66 43.54 -5.58 19.34
N VAL A 67 42.27 -5.19 19.40
CA VAL A 67 41.18 -6.08 19.79
C VAL A 67 41.09 -7.26 18.81
N ALA A 68 41.09 -7.02 17.50
CA ALA A 68 41.06 -8.08 16.50
C ALA A 68 42.20 -9.09 16.67
N ARG A 69 43.43 -8.61 16.92
CA ARG A 69 44.61 -9.45 17.15
C ARG A 69 44.51 -10.26 18.45
N ARG A 70 44.04 -9.64 19.54
CA ARG A 70 43.92 -10.28 20.87
C ARG A 70 42.90 -11.42 20.87
N PHE A 71 41.77 -11.23 20.19
CA PHE A 71 40.66 -12.20 20.18
C PHE A 71 40.70 -13.14 18.96
N GLY A 72 41.66 -12.99 18.03
CA GLY A 72 41.76 -13.81 16.83
C GLY A 72 40.64 -13.57 15.82
N LEU A 73 40.12 -12.34 15.78
CA LEU A 73 38.98 -11.92 14.95
C LEU A 73 39.45 -11.03 13.79
N THR A 74 38.56 -10.79 12.84
CA THR A 74 38.81 -9.78 11.81
C THR A 74 38.47 -8.39 12.33
N VAL A 75 39.19 -7.35 11.88
CA VAL A 75 38.90 -5.95 12.23
C VAL A 75 37.45 -5.60 11.90
N ARG A 76 36.96 -6.04 10.73
CA ARG A 76 35.56 -5.88 10.31
C ARG A 76 34.55 -6.49 11.29
N PHE A 77 34.89 -7.62 11.91
CA PHE A 77 34.02 -8.23 12.93
C PHE A 77 33.93 -7.35 14.17
N VAL A 78 35.07 -6.85 14.65
CA VAL A 78 35.16 -5.95 15.80
C VAL A 78 34.40 -4.65 15.53
N GLU A 79 34.63 -4.01 14.37
CA GLU A 79 33.88 -2.83 13.93
C GLU A 79 32.37 -3.07 13.88
N GLY A 80 31.95 -4.23 13.35
CA GLY A 80 30.55 -4.62 13.31
C GLY A 80 29.92 -4.71 14.70
N ARG A 81 30.63 -5.23 15.69
CA ARG A 81 30.18 -5.30 17.09
C ARG A 81 30.16 -3.94 17.77
N LEU A 82 31.15 -3.09 17.54
CA LEU A 82 31.15 -1.72 18.07
C LEU A 82 29.97 -0.91 17.55
N ARG A 83 29.59 -1.12 16.29
CA ARG A 83 28.41 -0.49 15.70
C ARG A 83 27.09 -0.93 16.35
N LEU A 84 27.07 -2.13 16.94
CA LEU A 84 25.93 -2.57 17.77
C LEU A 84 25.95 -1.88 19.13
N ALA A 85 27.12 -1.68 19.74
CA ALA A 85 27.25 -0.99 21.02
C ALA A 85 26.78 0.48 20.95
N SER A 86 26.82 1.09 19.76
CA SER A 86 26.33 2.46 19.52
C SER A 86 24.87 2.54 19.08
N LEU A 87 24.09 1.45 19.16
CA LEU A 87 22.66 1.47 18.84
C LEU A 87 21.86 2.24 19.89
N ALA A 88 20.63 2.61 19.51
CA ALA A 88 19.66 3.16 20.44
C ALA A 88 19.46 2.26 21.66
N PRO A 89 19.37 2.82 22.89
CA PRO A 89 19.28 2.03 24.12
C PRO A 89 18.20 0.96 24.08
N CYS A 90 17.00 1.29 23.60
CA CYS A 90 15.89 0.33 23.47
C CYS A 90 16.18 -0.83 22.49
N VAL A 91 16.87 -0.55 21.38
CA VAL A 91 17.27 -1.56 20.39
C VAL A 91 18.39 -2.44 20.95
N PHE A 92 19.35 -1.83 21.65
CA PHE A 92 20.47 -2.55 22.27
C PHE A 92 19.99 -3.47 23.40
N GLU A 93 19.10 -2.99 24.27
CA GLU A 93 18.47 -3.79 25.32
C GLU A 93 17.68 -4.96 24.72
N ALA A 94 16.91 -4.72 23.66
CA ALA A 94 16.18 -5.79 22.97
C ALA A 94 17.10 -6.87 22.38
N LEU A 95 18.30 -6.50 21.92
CA LEU A 95 19.32 -7.47 21.48
C LEU A 95 19.91 -8.23 22.68
N ALA A 96 20.18 -7.54 23.79
CA ALA A 96 20.71 -8.14 25.01
C ALA A 96 19.73 -9.16 25.62
N GLU A 97 18.43 -8.87 25.59
CA GLU A 97 17.37 -9.76 26.05
C GLU A 97 17.06 -10.90 25.07
N GLY A 98 17.55 -10.81 23.83
CA GLY A 98 17.27 -11.79 22.78
C GLY A 98 15.88 -11.64 22.13
N THR A 99 15.18 -10.53 22.40
CA THR A 99 13.88 -10.17 21.80
C THR A 99 14.03 -9.91 20.30
N ILE A 100 15.14 -9.32 19.87
CA ILE A 100 15.51 -9.19 18.46
C ILE A 100 16.74 -10.02 18.12
N THR A 101 16.79 -10.50 16.89
CA THR A 101 17.96 -11.23 16.39
C THR A 101 19.11 -10.28 16.06
N LEU A 102 20.34 -10.81 16.03
CA LEU A 102 21.51 -10.07 15.61
C LEU A 102 21.34 -9.42 14.22
N ASP A 103 20.69 -10.10 13.28
CA ASP A 103 20.51 -9.54 11.93
C ASP A 103 19.50 -8.39 11.89
N MET A 104 18.51 -8.40 12.80
CA MET A 104 17.62 -7.25 13.01
C MET A 104 18.37 -6.07 13.64
N ALA A 105 19.21 -6.31 14.65
CA ALA A 105 20.05 -5.26 15.25
C ALA A 105 21.02 -4.64 14.23
N LYS A 106 21.63 -5.46 13.36
CA LYS A 106 22.45 -4.97 12.23
C LYS A 106 21.65 -4.08 11.26
N ALA A 107 20.35 -4.36 11.07
CA ALA A 107 19.50 -3.54 10.21
C ALA A 107 19.25 -2.14 10.81
N TYR A 108 19.02 -2.04 12.13
CA TYR A 108 18.97 -0.74 12.82
C TYR A 108 20.29 0.03 12.71
N GLY A 109 21.43 -0.69 12.81
CA GLY A 109 22.76 -0.11 12.66
C GLY A 109 23.13 0.35 11.24
N ALA A 110 22.21 0.30 10.28
CA ALA A 110 22.45 0.83 8.93
C ALA A 110 22.71 2.35 8.96
N ILE A 111 22.02 3.09 9.85
CA ILE A 111 22.24 4.51 10.11
C ILE A 111 22.88 4.72 11.50
N SER A 112 23.54 5.87 11.71
CA SER A 112 24.10 6.25 13.02
C SER A 112 23.14 7.08 13.88
N ASP A 113 21.95 7.42 13.39
CA ASP A 113 20.93 8.17 14.12
C ASP A 113 20.20 7.29 15.15
N VAL A 114 20.52 7.52 16.42
CA VAL A 114 19.96 6.81 17.58
C VAL A 114 18.46 7.13 17.77
N GLU A 115 18.02 8.35 17.51
CA GLU A 115 16.61 8.71 17.68
C GLU A 115 15.75 8.04 16.61
N ARG A 116 16.24 7.98 15.37
CA ARG A 116 15.55 7.28 14.28
C ARG A 116 15.43 5.79 14.56
N GLN A 117 16.51 5.16 15.04
CA GLN A 117 16.50 3.76 15.44
C GLN A 117 15.43 3.49 16.52
N ALA A 118 15.35 4.36 17.54
CA ALA A 118 14.37 4.24 18.62
C ALA A 118 12.92 4.41 18.12
N HIS A 119 12.68 5.36 17.22
CA HIS A 119 11.36 5.59 16.65
C HIS A 119 10.88 4.40 15.82
N VAL A 120 11.71 3.89 14.90
CA VAL A 120 11.38 2.70 14.09
C VAL A 120 11.16 1.48 14.99
N TYR A 121 11.94 1.35 16.05
CA TYR A 121 11.75 0.27 17.03
C TYR A 121 10.40 0.34 17.71
N ALA A 122 9.97 1.53 18.15
CA ALA A 122 8.66 1.74 18.77
C ALA A 122 7.51 1.47 17.78
N GLU A 123 7.59 1.98 16.56
CA GLU A 123 6.58 1.77 15.51
C GLU A 123 6.40 0.27 15.18
N LEU A 124 7.52 -0.48 15.16
CA LEU A 124 7.51 -1.90 14.87
C LEU A 124 7.01 -2.77 16.03
N GLN A 125 6.95 -2.27 17.28
CA GLN A 125 6.36 -3.05 18.38
C GLN A 125 4.86 -3.30 18.19
N ASP A 126 4.16 -2.35 17.56
CA ASP A 126 2.71 -2.41 17.33
C ASP A 126 2.35 -3.05 15.98
N ALA A 127 3.34 -3.51 15.22
CA ALA A 127 3.14 -4.09 13.91
C ALA A 127 2.48 -5.49 13.97
N TRP A 128 1.39 -5.67 13.23
CA TRP A 128 0.65 -6.94 13.15
C TRP A 128 1.26 -7.96 12.16
N TYR A 129 2.41 -7.65 11.57
CA TYR A 129 3.08 -8.46 10.55
C TYR A 129 4.47 -8.92 10.99
N GLN A 130 5.02 -9.89 10.27
CA GLN A 130 6.35 -10.43 10.57
C GLN A 130 7.45 -9.40 10.26
N ILE A 131 8.20 -9.00 11.29
CA ILE A 131 9.28 -8.04 11.17
C ILE A 131 10.53 -8.75 10.63
N THR A 132 10.99 -8.34 9.44
CA THR A 132 12.21 -8.86 8.83
C THR A 132 13.34 -7.82 8.88
N PRO A 133 14.63 -8.24 8.87
CA PRO A 133 15.76 -7.31 8.80
C PRO A 133 15.69 -6.35 7.61
N ASP A 134 15.15 -6.79 6.47
CA ASP A 134 15.00 -5.94 5.29
C ASP A 134 13.91 -4.88 5.48
N THR A 135 12.84 -5.20 6.21
CA THR A 135 11.80 -4.22 6.56
C THR A 135 12.35 -3.15 7.49
N ILE A 136 13.12 -3.55 8.52
CA ILE A 136 13.80 -2.60 9.42
C ILE A 136 14.75 -1.72 8.60
N ARG A 137 15.59 -2.31 7.75
CA ARG A 137 16.56 -1.55 6.95
C ARG A 137 15.86 -0.55 6.04
N ARG A 138 14.75 -0.96 5.41
CA ARG A 138 13.91 -0.06 4.63
C ARG A 138 13.36 1.07 5.50
N MET A 139 12.75 0.80 6.64
CA MET A 139 12.18 1.84 7.50
C MET A 139 13.22 2.78 8.13
N VAL A 140 14.43 2.29 8.38
CA VAL A 140 15.53 3.10 8.90
C VAL A 140 16.17 3.96 7.80
N LEU A 141 16.16 3.51 6.54
CA LEU A 141 16.79 4.21 5.39
C LEU A 141 15.82 5.03 4.52
N ASP A 142 14.59 4.57 4.27
CA ASP A 142 13.58 5.22 3.40
C ASP A 142 12.78 6.32 4.12
N ALA A 143 13.20 6.75 5.30
CA ALA A 143 12.45 7.69 6.12
C ALA A 143 12.87 9.14 5.94
N THR A 144 13.55 9.47 4.86
CA THR A 144 13.75 10.87 4.49
C THR A 144 12.80 11.23 3.38
N VAL A 145 11.95 12.21 3.63
CA VAL A 145 11.11 12.80 2.60
C VAL A 145 11.92 13.91 1.94
N ARG A 146 11.90 13.99 0.60
CA ARG A 146 12.56 15.09 -0.10
C ARG A 146 11.75 16.37 0.12
N GLY A 147 12.41 17.52 0.17
CA GLY A 147 11.72 18.82 0.22
C GLY A 147 10.73 19.06 -0.93
N SER A 148 10.89 18.34 -2.05
CA SER A 148 9.95 18.32 -3.20
C SER A 148 8.71 17.43 -3.03
N ASP A 149 8.59 16.65 -1.96
CA ASP A 149 7.38 15.87 -1.67
C ASP A 149 6.19 16.81 -1.42
N PRO A 150 4.99 16.50 -1.94
CA PRO A 150 3.80 17.32 -1.74
C PRO A 150 3.52 17.68 -0.27
N ARG A 151 3.82 16.79 0.68
CA ARG A 151 3.62 17.04 2.11
C ARG A 151 4.59 18.08 2.65
N ALA A 152 5.87 18.02 2.23
CA ALA A 152 6.89 18.98 2.61
C ALA A 152 6.61 20.36 2.03
N VAL A 153 6.13 20.42 0.78
CA VAL A 153 5.71 21.68 0.14
C VAL A 153 4.50 22.30 0.84
N LEU A 154 3.50 21.49 1.22
CA LEU A 154 2.31 21.97 1.94
C LEU A 154 2.65 22.59 3.30
N VAL A 155 3.44 21.88 4.11
CA VAL A 155 3.81 22.34 5.46
C VAL A 155 4.77 23.52 5.37
N GLY A 156 5.70 23.47 4.43
CA GLY A 156 6.75 24.47 4.28
C GLY A 156 7.87 24.29 5.31
N ARG A 157 9.09 24.63 4.89
CA ARG A 157 10.32 24.40 5.64
C ARG A 157 10.33 25.07 7.02
N ASP A 158 9.91 26.32 7.07
CA ASP A 158 9.97 27.12 8.31
C ASP A 158 9.03 26.57 9.38
N ALA A 159 7.83 26.11 8.99
CA ALA A 159 6.87 25.51 9.91
C ALA A 159 7.39 24.18 10.46
N TYR A 160 8.01 23.37 9.61
CA TYR A 160 8.62 22.09 9.99
C TYR A 160 9.78 22.26 10.98
N LEU A 161 10.70 23.19 10.71
CA LEU A 161 11.81 23.51 11.61
C LEU A 161 11.32 24.10 12.94
N THR A 162 10.29 24.95 12.91
CA THR A 162 9.69 25.53 14.13
C THR A 162 9.05 24.46 15.01
N ALA A 163 8.49 23.42 14.40
CA ALA A 163 7.96 22.26 15.11
C ALA A 163 9.05 21.31 15.65
N GLY A 164 10.33 21.61 15.40
CA GLY A 164 11.47 20.81 15.84
C GLY A 164 11.92 19.74 14.85
N GLY A 165 11.40 19.76 13.61
CA GLY A 165 11.81 18.82 12.57
C GLY A 165 13.26 19.02 12.14
N ARG A 166 13.93 17.93 11.77
CA ARG A 166 15.34 17.94 11.36
C ARG A 166 15.46 17.75 9.86
N ILE A 167 16.33 18.57 9.26
CA ILE A 167 16.65 18.52 7.83
C ILE A 167 18.13 18.24 7.69
N GLU A 168 18.45 17.21 6.91
CA GLU A 168 19.81 16.95 6.45
C GLU A 168 19.99 17.57 5.06
N ARG A 169 21.07 18.34 4.92
CA ARG A 169 21.41 19.02 3.68
C ARG A 169 22.86 18.71 3.33
N GLU A 170 23.07 18.08 2.18
CA GLU A 170 24.41 17.89 1.62
C GLU A 170 24.95 19.21 1.05
N LEU A 171 26.28 19.27 0.85
CA LEU A 171 26.99 20.48 0.40
C LEU A 171 26.45 21.06 -0.92
N PHE A 172 25.75 20.24 -1.71
CA PHE A 172 25.18 20.61 -3.02
C PHE A 172 23.64 20.57 -3.07
N ASP A 173 22.97 20.33 -1.94
CA ASP A 173 21.52 20.26 -1.91
C ASP A 173 20.86 21.64 -2.01
N ASP A 174 19.71 21.69 -2.68
CA ASP A 174 18.78 22.81 -2.69
C ASP A 174 17.52 22.49 -1.85
N ASP A 175 16.58 23.44 -1.76
CA ASP A 175 15.38 23.28 -0.93
C ASP A 175 14.45 22.15 -1.44
N ALA A 176 14.61 21.68 -2.68
CA ALA A 176 13.82 20.58 -3.25
C ALA A 176 14.50 19.21 -3.07
N SER A 177 15.84 19.19 -2.99
CA SER A 177 16.64 17.97 -2.81
C SER A 177 17.00 17.65 -1.36
N GLU A 178 16.85 18.61 -0.43
CA GLU A 178 17.10 18.38 0.99
C GLU A 178 16.23 17.25 1.58
N SER A 179 16.79 16.58 2.58
CA SER A 179 16.21 15.39 3.20
C SER A 179 15.57 15.74 4.54
N TRP A 180 14.26 15.61 4.64
CA TRP A 180 13.49 15.83 5.86
C TRP A 180 13.35 14.51 6.61
N ILE A 181 13.87 14.45 7.83
CA ILE A 181 14.13 13.19 8.55
C ILE A 181 12.92 12.71 9.35
N ASP A 182 12.22 13.64 10.00
CA ASP A 182 11.11 13.33 10.91
C ASP A 182 9.78 13.28 10.12
N VAL A 183 9.54 12.16 9.42
CA VAL A 183 8.34 11.95 8.57
C VAL A 183 7.05 11.97 9.37
N ALA A 184 7.03 11.37 10.57
CA ALA A 184 5.84 11.37 11.42
C ALA A 184 5.42 12.80 11.79
N LEU A 185 6.39 13.65 12.17
CA LEU A 185 6.14 15.06 12.43
C LEU A 185 5.63 15.79 11.17
N LEU A 186 6.21 15.47 10.01
CA LEU A 186 5.77 16.04 8.74
C LEU A 186 4.32 15.64 8.41
N GLU A 187 3.96 14.37 8.60
CA GLU A 187 2.60 13.88 8.37
C GLU A 187 1.60 14.52 9.33
N ASP A 188 1.93 14.64 10.62
CA ASP A 188 1.08 15.31 11.61
C ASP A 188 0.82 16.78 11.23
N LEU A 189 1.86 17.51 10.83
CA LEU A 189 1.73 18.89 10.38
C LEU A 189 0.94 19.00 9.08
N ALA A 190 1.14 18.08 8.14
CA ALA A 190 0.43 18.05 6.87
C ALA A 190 -1.06 17.74 7.08
N HIS A 191 -1.39 16.79 7.96
CA HIS A 191 -2.76 16.48 8.35
C HIS A 191 -3.44 17.72 8.95
N LYS A 192 -2.78 18.38 9.90
CA LYS A 192 -3.32 19.60 10.52
C LYS A 192 -3.54 20.73 9.51
N ALA A 193 -2.58 20.94 8.60
CA ALA A 193 -2.72 21.94 7.55
C ALA A 193 -3.89 21.62 6.60
N MET A 194 -4.08 20.34 6.25
CA MET A 194 -5.20 19.91 5.42
C MET A 194 -6.55 20.01 6.15
N GLU A 195 -6.60 19.77 7.46
CA GLU A 195 -7.81 19.97 8.28
C GLU A 195 -8.22 21.45 8.32
N GLU A 196 -7.28 22.36 8.58
CA GLU A 196 -7.53 23.80 8.56
C GLU A 196 -7.99 24.28 7.17
N ALA A 197 -7.39 23.76 6.09
CA ALA A 197 -7.82 24.03 4.72
C ALA A 197 -9.23 23.47 4.44
N ALA A 198 -9.53 22.26 4.91
CA ALA A 198 -10.84 21.64 4.76
C ALA A 198 -11.94 22.43 5.46
N GLU A 199 -11.70 22.93 6.68
CA GLU A 199 -12.65 23.78 7.41
C GLU A 199 -12.92 25.10 6.66
N THR A 200 -11.85 25.73 6.14
CA THR A 200 -11.97 26.98 5.37
C THR A 200 -12.81 26.76 4.10
N ILE A 201 -12.54 25.69 3.35
CA ILE A 201 -13.26 25.32 2.14
C ILE A 201 -14.71 24.93 2.45
N ALA A 202 -14.96 24.19 3.54
CA ALA A 202 -16.31 23.85 3.95
C ALA A 202 -17.17 25.10 4.19
N LEU A 203 -16.60 26.12 4.84
CA LEU A 203 -17.26 27.40 5.09
C LEU A 203 -17.46 28.24 3.82
N GLU A 204 -16.47 28.26 2.93
CA GLU A 204 -16.53 29.03 1.67
C GLU A 204 -17.59 28.47 0.71
N TYR A 205 -17.64 27.15 0.56
CA TYR A 205 -18.58 26.48 -0.34
C TYR A 205 -19.92 26.12 0.30
N GLY A 206 -20.04 26.25 1.63
CA GLY A 206 -21.26 25.96 2.40
C GLY A 206 -21.59 24.47 2.50
N LEU A 207 -20.56 23.61 2.49
CA LEU A 207 -20.70 22.15 2.50
C LEU A 207 -20.94 21.63 3.92
N ALA A 208 -21.63 20.48 4.04
CA ALA A 208 -21.87 19.80 5.31
C ALA A 208 -20.57 19.38 6.00
N TRP A 209 -19.63 18.85 5.21
CA TRP A 209 -18.32 18.42 5.66
C TRP A 209 -17.32 18.39 4.50
N VAL A 210 -16.04 18.57 4.81
CA VAL A 210 -14.95 18.32 3.86
C VAL A 210 -13.96 17.39 4.54
N ARG A 211 -13.70 16.24 3.94
CA ARG A 211 -12.76 15.23 4.49
C ARG A 211 -11.40 15.37 3.81
N PRO A 212 -10.34 15.79 4.53
CA PRO A 212 -8.99 15.86 3.96
C PRO A 212 -8.34 14.48 3.82
N THR A 213 -7.50 14.34 2.80
CA THR A 213 -6.60 13.20 2.63
C THR A 213 -5.24 13.66 2.11
N LEU A 214 -4.16 13.07 2.60
CA LEU A 214 -2.81 13.28 2.08
C LEU A 214 -2.57 12.56 0.75
N GLY A 215 -3.49 11.70 0.33
CA GLY A 215 -3.46 11.07 -0.99
C GLY A 215 -3.74 12.05 -2.12
N ASN A 216 -3.22 11.75 -3.30
CA ASN A 216 -3.49 12.51 -4.52
C ASN A 216 -4.79 12.08 -5.24
N TYR A 217 -5.50 11.09 -4.70
CA TYR A 217 -6.82 10.67 -5.14
C TYR A 217 -7.64 10.19 -3.94
N VAL A 218 -8.97 10.10 -4.11
CA VAL A 218 -9.88 9.55 -3.12
C VAL A 218 -9.94 8.03 -3.30
N SER A 219 -9.46 7.27 -2.31
CA SER A 219 -9.52 5.81 -2.34
C SER A 219 -10.95 5.30 -2.14
N HIS A 220 -11.21 4.06 -2.56
CA HIS A 220 -12.52 3.44 -2.44
C HIS A 220 -13.00 3.35 -0.99
N ASP A 221 -12.08 3.03 -0.07
CA ASP A 221 -12.37 2.88 1.35
C ASP A 221 -12.91 4.18 1.98
N LEU A 222 -12.53 5.35 1.44
CA LEU A 222 -13.00 6.65 1.93
C LEU A 222 -14.44 6.96 1.51
N VAL A 223 -14.89 6.39 0.39
CA VAL A 223 -16.25 6.58 -0.15
C VAL A 223 -17.20 5.45 0.24
N GLU A 224 -16.72 4.43 0.93
CA GLU A 224 -17.54 3.33 1.43
C GLU A 224 -18.62 3.87 2.39
N GLY A 225 -19.88 3.48 2.15
CA GLY A 225 -21.03 3.97 2.92
C GLY A 225 -21.53 5.36 2.53
N LEU A 226 -20.95 6.02 1.53
CA LEU A 226 -21.41 7.31 1.02
C LEU A 226 -22.16 7.17 -0.31
N SER A 227 -23.24 7.93 -0.48
CA SER A 227 -23.98 8.03 -1.74
C SER A 227 -23.48 9.22 -2.55
N ARG A 228 -23.24 9.05 -3.86
CA ARG A 228 -22.82 10.15 -4.74
C ARG A 228 -24.02 11.03 -5.09
N LEU A 229 -23.90 12.35 -4.91
CA LEU A 229 -24.92 13.29 -5.37
C LEU A 229 -24.81 13.51 -6.89
N PRO A 230 -25.91 13.39 -7.64
CA PRO A 230 -25.93 13.77 -9.04
C PRO A 230 -25.80 15.28 -9.14
N CYS A 231 -24.66 15.75 -9.63
CA CYS A 231 -24.41 17.17 -9.88
C CYS A 231 -24.22 17.35 -11.38
N GLU A 232 -25.03 18.21 -11.99
CA GLU A 232 -24.90 18.52 -13.41
C GLU A 232 -23.72 19.48 -13.64
N PRO A 233 -22.97 19.32 -14.74
CA PRO A 233 -21.94 20.28 -15.12
C PRO A 233 -22.55 21.67 -15.33
N ALA A 234 -21.80 22.72 -15.02
CA ALA A 234 -22.24 24.09 -15.23
C ALA A 234 -22.73 24.30 -16.69
N PRO A 235 -23.89 24.96 -16.91
CA PRO A 235 -24.37 25.22 -18.25
C PRO A 235 -23.39 26.12 -19.01
N MET A 236 -23.20 25.83 -20.30
CA MET A 236 -22.34 26.62 -21.17
C MET A 236 -22.88 28.03 -21.34
N THR A 237 -22.03 29.04 -21.23
CA THR A 237 -22.40 30.37 -21.69
C THR A 237 -22.49 30.40 -23.21
N GLU A 238 -23.28 31.33 -23.76
CA GLU A 238 -23.44 31.47 -25.22
C GLU A 238 -22.11 31.80 -25.93
N GLN A 239 -21.18 32.47 -25.23
CA GLN A 239 -19.84 32.79 -25.74
C GLN A 239 -18.97 31.54 -25.82
N GLU A 240 -18.90 30.75 -24.76
CA GLU A 240 -18.15 29.50 -24.73
C GLU A 240 -18.71 28.46 -25.71
N ALA A 241 -20.03 28.45 -25.92
CA ALA A 241 -20.68 27.60 -26.92
C ALA A 241 -20.21 27.92 -28.33
N LYS A 242 -20.05 29.22 -28.60
CA LYS A 242 -19.56 29.72 -29.88
C LYS A 242 -18.07 29.39 -30.06
N GLU A 243 -17.26 29.59 -29.02
CA GLU A 243 -15.83 29.24 -29.03
C GLU A 243 -15.61 27.74 -29.25
N LEU A 244 -16.42 26.89 -28.60
CA LEU A 244 -16.37 25.44 -28.81
C LEU A 244 -16.72 25.09 -30.27
N GLY A 245 -17.78 25.68 -30.81
CA GLY A 245 -18.15 25.47 -32.22
C GLY A 245 -17.11 25.95 -33.22
N GLU A 246 -16.38 27.03 -32.91
CA GLU A 246 -15.22 27.48 -33.70
C GLU A 246 -14.07 26.45 -33.62
N LEU A 247 -13.75 25.94 -32.42
CA LEU A 247 -12.74 24.91 -32.22
C LEU A 247 -13.09 23.57 -32.89
N GLU A 248 -14.35 23.14 -32.86
CA GLU A 248 -14.82 21.94 -33.58
C GLU A 248 -14.66 22.12 -35.10
N ALA A 249 -15.03 23.28 -35.63
CA ALA A 249 -14.83 23.58 -37.05
C ALA A 249 -13.35 23.67 -37.43
N ASP A 250 -12.48 24.11 -36.51
CA ASP A 250 -11.03 24.13 -36.70
C ASP A 250 -10.45 22.71 -36.68
N TYR A 251 -10.93 21.87 -35.76
CA TYR A 251 -10.58 20.45 -35.68
C TYR A 251 -10.88 19.73 -37.00
N ASP A 252 -12.10 19.87 -37.51
CA ASP A 252 -12.50 19.22 -38.78
C ASP A 252 -11.64 19.66 -39.96
N ARG A 253 -11.28 20.96 -40.04
CA ARG A 253 -10.41 21.48 -41.10
C ARG A 253 -8.99 20.93 -41.02
N VAL A 254 -8.45 20.81 -39.81
CA VAL A 254 -7.09 20.30 -39.60
C VAL A 254 -7.05 18.77 -39.76
N ALA A 255 -8.08 18.06 -39.32
CA ALA A 255 -8.22 16.61 -39.51
C ALA A 255 -8.29 16.23 -41.00
N ALA A 256 -8.94 17.04 -41.84
CA ALA A 256 -9.00 16.82 -43.28
C ALA A 256 -7.60 16.81 -43.95
N VAL A 257 -6.61 17.52 -43.39
CA VAL A 257 -5.22 17.50 -43.88
C VAL A 257 -4.55 16.15 -43.61
N LEU A 258 -4.93 15.45 -42.53
CA LEU A 258 -4.42 14.10 -42.25
C LEU A 258 -5.05 13.03 -43.14
N GLU A 259 -6.29 13.26 -43.59
CA GLU A 259 -7.02 12.35 -44.49
C GLU A 259 -6.69 12.57 -45.97
N ASP A 260 -6.05 13.69 -46.31
CA ASP A 260 -5.66 14.02 -47.68
C ASP A 260 -4.35 13.29 -48.06
N GLU A 261 -4.47 12.33 -48.98
CA GLU A 261 -3.35 11.54 -49.51
C GLU A 261 -2.29 12.38 -50.26
N ASP A 262 -2.64 13.61 -50.67
CA ASP A 262 -1.75 14.54 -51.36
C ASP A 262 -0.95 15.45 -50.40
N SER A 263 -1.23 15.40 -49.08
CA SER A 263 -0.53 16.21 -48.08
C SER A 263 0.92 15.76 -47.87
N ASP A 264 1.83 16.72 -47.75
CA ASP A 264 3.24 16.40 -47.50
C ASP A 264 3.53 16.12 -46.01
N GLY A 265 4.70 15.53 -45.73
CA GLY A 265 5.06 15.12 -44.37
C GLY A 265 5.21 16.28 -43.37
N ASP A 266 5.47 17.50 -43.85
CA ASP A 266 5.58 18.68 -42.99
C ASP A 266 4.18 19.24 -42.67
N GLU A 267 3.25 19.19 -43.62
CA GLU A 267 1.84 19.54 -43.46
C GLU A 267 1.14 18.60 -42.47
N VAL A 268 1.35 17.28 -42.60
CA VAL A 268 0.86 16.26 -41.66
C VAL A 268 1.39 16.51 -40.24
N ALA A 269 2.70 16.70 -40.09
CA ALA A 269 3.32 16.93 -38.78
C ALA A 269 2.87 18.25 -38.11
N LYS A 270 2.48 19.25 -38.90
CA LYS A 270 1.89 20.49 -38.39
C LYS A 270 0.45 20.28 -37.96
N ALA A 271 -0.35 19.58 -38.77
CA ALA A 271 -1.73 19.27 -38.47
C ALA A 271 -1.87 18.43 -37.18
N GLU A 272 -1.02 17.42 -36.97
CA GLU A 272 -0.99 16.64 -35.72
C GLU A 272 -0.76 17.53 -34.48
N LYS A 273 0.20 18.46 -34.54
CA LYS A 273 0.49 19.38 -33.42
C LYS A 273 -0.66 20.32 -33.15
N GLU A 274 -1.30 20.81 -34.21
CA GLU A 274 -2.42 21.74 -34.13
C GLU A 274 -3.68 21.06 -33.55
N LEU A 275 -3.96 19.81 -33.94
CA LEU A 275 -5.03 18.99 -33.35
C LEU A 275 -4.83 18.75 -31.85
N VAL A 276 -3.60 18.49 -31.40
CA VAL A 276 -3.31 18.34 -29.96
C VAL A 276 -3.63 19.63 -29.19
N VAL A 277 -3.38 20.80 -29.78
CA VAL A 277 -3.71 22.09 -29.15
C VAL A 277 -5.23 22.31 -29.14
N ILE A 278 -5.91 22.04 -30.25
CA ILE A 278 -7.38 22.20 -30.38
C ILE A 278 -8.10 21.25 -29.41
N ASP A 279 -7.73 19.97 -29.37
CA ASP A 279 -8.28 18.97 -28.44
C ASP A 279 -8.09 19.39 -26.97
N ARG A 280 -6.92 19.94 -26.61
CA ARG A 280 -6.70 20.48 -25.26
C ARG A 280 -7.61 21.67 -24.95
N ALA A 281 -7.82 22.57 -25.91
CA ALA A 281 -8.71 23.72 -25.73
C ALA A 281 -10.18 23.31 -25.62
N MET A 282 -10.64 22.38 -26.48
CA MET A 282 -11.99 21.81 -26.41
C MET A 282 -12.24 21.09 -25.08
N ARG A 283 -11.27 20.31 -24.60
CA ARG A 283 -11.35 19.66 -23.28
C ARG A 283 -11.43 20.68 -22.15
N ALA A 284 -10.66 21.77 -22.20
CA ALA A 284 -10.70 22.80 -21.18
C ALA A 284 -12.08 23.50 -21.10
N LEU A 285 -12.78 23.66 -22.23
CA LEU A 285 -14.14 24.20 -22.27
C LEU A 285 -15.21 23.20 -21.79
N ASN A 286 -14.99 21.90 -22.04
CA ASN A 286 -15.92 20.83 -21.69
C ASN A 286 -15.75 20.29 -20.25
N ASP A 287 -14.54 20.34 -19.70
CA ASP A 287 -14.21 19.87 -18.35
C ASP A 287 -14.67 20.91 -17.30
N ARG A 288 -15.99 21.04 -17.18
CA ARG A 288 -16.62 21.98 -16.26
C ARG A 288 -16.86 21.35 -14.89
N PRO A 289 -16.50 22.06 -13.80
CA PRO A 289 -16.81 21.60 -12.47
C PRO A 289 -18.34 21.49 -12.32
N PRO A 290 -18.83 20.40 -11.72
CA PRO A 290 -20.25 20.26 -11.46
C PRO A 290 -20.70 21.30 -10.45
N VAL A 291 -21.87 21.88 -10.69
CA VAL A 291 -22.45 22.90 -9.80
C VAL A 291 -23.42 22.20 -8.87
N LEU A 292 -23.13 22.28 -7.58
CA LEU A 292 -24.04 21.80 -6.56
C LEU A 292 -25.16 22.83 -6.33
N ALA A 293 -26.41 22.37 -6.46
CA ALA A 293 -27.57 23.19 -6.16
C ALA A 293 -27.55 23.65 -4.69
N ASP A 294 -27.94 24.90 -4.43
CA ASP A 294 -27.89 25.50 -3.08
C ASP A 294 -28.68 24.70 -2.03
N GLU A 295 -29.69 23.96 -2.46
CA GLU A 295 -30.55 23.11 -1.63
C GLU A 295 -29.83 21.85 -1.10
N LEU A 296 -28.83 21.36 -1.85
CA LEU A 296 -28.09 20.13 -1.52
C LEU A 296 -26.78 20.41 -0.77
N LYS A 297 -26.30 21.66 -0.77
CA LYS A 297 -25.11 22.12 -0.01
C LYS A 297 -25.08 21.69 1.46
N PRO A 298 -26.17 21.80 2.25
CA PRO A 298 -26.13 21.43 3.66
C PRO A 298 -26.04 19.92 3.93
N GLU A 299 -26.26 19.06 2.93
CA GLU A 299 -26.15 17.60 3.03
C GLU A 299 -24.96 17.03 2.24
N ALA A 300 -24.34 17.86 1.40
CA ALA A 300 -23.23 17.48 0.57
C ALA A 300 -21.90 17.61 1.31
N GLY A 301 -21.12 16.56 1.23
CA GLY A 301 -19.72 16.54 1.58
C GLY A 301 -18.81 16.34 0.37
N ALA A 302 -17.55 16.71 0.55
CA ALA A 302 -16.53 16.58 -0.48
C ALA A 302 -15.19 16.13 0.15
N PHE A 303 -14.28 15.67 -0.71
CA PHE A 303 -12.94 15.29 -0.30
C PHE A 303 -11.92 16.33 -0.75
N LEU A 304 -10.96 16.62 0.11
CA LEU A 304 -9.83 17.50 -0.18
C LEU A 304 -8.58 16.64 -0.34
N VAL A 305 -8.03 16.59 -1.55
CA VAL A 305 -6.82 15.80 -1.87
C VAL A 305 -5.59 16.70 -1.93
N LEU A 306 -4.42 16.14 -1.67
CA LEU A 306 -3.16 16.83 -1.85
C LEU A 306 -2.65 16.64 -3.28
N SER A 307 -2.59 17.71 -4.06
CA SER A 307 -2.07 17.64 -5.43
C SER A 307 -0.58 17.30 -5.43
N ARG A 308 -0.06 16.87 -6.60
CA ARG A 308 1.39 16.60 -6.76
C ARG A 308 2.28 17.82 -6.55
N ASN A 309 1.70 19.01 -6.53
CA ASN A 309 2.41 20.26 -6.30
C ASN A 309 2.37 20.70 -4.83
N GLY A 310 1.75 19.92 -3.94
CA GLY A 310 1.58 20.28 -2.53
C GLY A 310 0.41 21.24 -2.26
N GLU A 311 -0.46 21.48 -3.25
CA GLU A 311 -1.63 22.34 -3.09
C GLU A 311 -2.88 21.51 -2.73
N PRO A 312 -3.64 21.87 -1.67
CA PRO A 312 -4.93 21.26 -1.36
C PRO A 312 -5.93 21.53 -2.48
N THR A 313 -6.52 20.48 -3.05
CA THR A 313 -7.46 20.59 -4.18
C THR A 313 -8.76 19.86 -3.87
N LEU A 314 -9.88 20.56 -4.01
CA LEU A 314 -11.21 19.98 -3.79
C LEU A 314 -11.56 19.05 -4.97
N VAL A 315 -12.00 17.85 -4.64
CA VAL A 315 -12.41 16.85 -5.63
C VAL A 315 -13.77 17.24 -6.21
N PRO A 316 -13.98 17.19 -7.55
CA PRO A 316 -15.21 17.66 -8.18
C PRO A 316 -16.42 16.72 -7.97
N GLN A 317 -16.35 15.77 -7.03
CA GLN A 317 -17.46 14.88 -6.72
C GLN A 317 -17.98 15.16 -5.31
N PHE A 318 -19.31 15.26 -5.19
CA PHE A 318 -20.02 15.47 -3.94
C PHE A 318 -20.71 14.19 -3.48
N TYR A 319 -20.73 13.99 -2.17
CA TYR A 319 -21.22 12.79 -1.50
C TYR A 319 -22.20 13.16 -0.38
N THR A 320 -23.14 12.29 -0.06
CA THR A 320 -24.02 12.43 1.11
C THR A 320 -23.96 11.16 1.94
N GLU A 321 -24.08 11.32 3.26
CA GLU A 321 -24.19 10.20 4.21
C GLU A 321 -25.62 9.63 4.25
N THR A 322 -26.59 10.33 3.67
CA THR A 322 -27.99 9.88 3.61
C THR A 322 -28.20 9.02 2.37
N GLU A 323 -28.86 7.87 2.50
CA GLU A 323 -29.28 7.07 1.35
C GLU A 323 -30.20 7.91 0.46
N VAL A 324 -29.70 8.30 -0.72
CA VAL A 324 -30.54 8.88 -1.76
C VAL A 324 -31.34 7.74 -2.35
N ILE A 325 -32.56 7.52 -1.83
CA ILE A 325 -33.59 6.78 -2.54
C ILE A 325 -33.92 7.65 -3.75
N ALA A 326 -33.22 7.41 -4.86
CA ALA A 326 -33.68 7.91 -6.14
C ALA A 326 -35.11 7.40 -6.30
N ASP A 327 -36.05 8.32 -6.50
CA ASP A 327 -37.44 8.02 -6.85
C ASP A 327 -37.43 7.42 -8.26
N GLU A 328 -36.93 6.18 -8.37
CA GLU A 328 -37.09 5.35 -9.56
C GLU A 328 -38.58 5.04 -9.62
N GLY A 329 -39.25 5.70 -10.57
CA GLY A 329 -40.69 5.65 -10.77
C GLY A 329 -41.25 4.24 -10.62
N VAL A 330 -42.31 4.17 -9.81
CA VAL A 330 -43.22 3.04 -9.59
C VAL A 330 -43.11 1.95 -10.66
N VAL A 331 -42.31 0.91 -10.38
CA VAL A 331 -42.42 -0.36 -11.09
C VAL A 331 -43.62 -1.09 -10.50
N GLU A 332 -44.75 -1.07 -11.21
CA GLU A 332 -45.93 -1.87 -10.85
C GLU A 332 -45.55 -3.36 -10.81
N ALA A 333 -45.43 -3.91 -9.61
CA ALA A 333 -45.27 -5.33 -9.40
C ALA A 333 -46.56 -6.06 -9.79
N ILE A 334 -46.49 -6.92 -10.81
CA ILE A 334 -47.56 -7.85 -11.15
C ILE A 334 -47.68 -8.88 -10.02
N GLU A 335 -48.79 -8.85 -9.27
CA GLU A 335 -49.10 -9.83 -8.24
C GLU A 335 -49.16 -11.25 -8.82
N GLN A 336 -48.22 -12.11 -8.43
CA GLN A 336 -48.39 -13.55 -8.53
C GLN A 336 -48.99 -14.08 -7.22
N SER A 337 -50.31 -14.30 -7.26
CA SER A 337 -51.05 -15.05 -6.25
C SER A 337 -50.56 -16.50 -6.19
N GLY A 338 -49.91 -16.86 -5.07
CA GLY A 338 -49.52 -18.24 -4.78
C GLY A 338 -49.21 -18.43 -3.29
N ALA A 339 -50.20 -18.92 -2.54
CA ALA A 339 -50.19 -19.08 -1.09
C ALA A 339 -48.94 -19.81 -0.52
N ALA A 340 -48.37 -19.21 0.52
CA ALA A 340 -47.30 -19.79 1.33
C ALA A 340 -47.72 -21.13 1.98
N LYS A 341 -46.85 -22.13 1.87
CA LYS A 341 -46.85 -23.34 2.72
C LYS A 341 -45.44 -23.61 3.26
N PRO A 342 -45.33 -24.26 4.44
CA PRO A 342 -44.24 -24.04 5.39
C PRO A 342 -42.95 -24.79 5.04
N LYS A 343 -41.84 -24.26 5.58
CA LYS A 343 -40.45 -24.76 5.50
C LYS A 343 -40.38 -26.28 5.74
N GLY A 344 -40.05 -27.03 4.69
CA GLY A 344 -39.64 -28.44 4.77
C GLY A 344 -38.12 -28.56 4.63
N SER A 345 -37.50 -29.24 5.60
CA SER A 345 -36.11 -29.72 5.65
C SER A 345 -35.04 -28.90 4.92
N SER A 346 -34.21 -28.17 5.65
CA SER A 346 -32.95 -27.63 5.13
C SER A 346 -32.14 -28.78 4.52
N LEU A 347 -32.03 -28.80 3.19
CA LEU A 347 -31.17 -29.72 2.43
C LEU A 347 -29.74 -29.59 2.98
N SER A 348 -28.99 -30.70 3.02
CA SER A 348 -27.59 -30.63 3.42
C SER A 348 -26.82 -29.72 2.46
N GLN A 349 -25.83 -28.99 2.95
CA GLN A 349 -25.02 -28.09 2.11
C GLN A 349 -24.45 -28.81 0.89
N ARG A 350 -23.98 -30.04 1.10
CA ARG A 350 -23.50 -30.91 0.02
C ARG A 350 -24.57 -31.20 -1.05
N LEU A 351 -25.81 -31.44 -0.65
CA LEU A 351 -26.91 -31.68 -1.59
C LEU A 351 -27.31 -30.39 -2.33
N LEU A 352 -27.22 -29.23 -1.69
CA LEU A 352 -27.42 -27.94 -2.36
C LEU A 352 -26.34 -27.69 -3.42
N ASP A 353 -25.08 -27.98 -3.10
CA ASP A 353 -23.97 -27.81 -4.04
C ASP A 353 -24.07 -28.80 -5.21
N GLU A 354 -24.44 -30.07 -4.94
CA GLU A 354 -24.71 -31.07 -5.97
C GLU A 354 -25.86 -30.65 -6.91
N LEU A 355 -26.96 -30.12 -6.36
CA LEU A 355 -28.11 -29.63 -7.15
C LEU A 355 -27.76 -28.36 -7.95
N ALA A 356 -26.96 -27.47 -7.40
CA ALA A 356 -26.49 -26.27 -8.09
C ALA A 356 -25.61 -26.63 -9.29
N MET A 357 -24.72 -27.62 -9.13
CA MET A 357 -23.90 -28.12 -10.23
C MET A 357 -24.71 -28.86 -11.28
N GLN A 358 -25.68 -29.68 -10.89
CA GLN A 358 -26.59 -30.32 -11.85
C GLN A 358 -27.37 -29.29 -12.66
N ARG A 359 -27.86 -28.22 -12.01
CA ARG A 359 -28.55 -27.13 -12.71
C ARG A 359 -27.62 -26.43 -13.72
N ARG A 360 -26.37 -26.16 -13.34
CA ARG A 360 -25.37 -25.58 -14.24
C ARG A 360 -25.11 -26.51 -15.42
N ASP A 361 -24.88 -27.79 -15.18
CA ASP A 361 -24.54 -28.75 -16.21
C ASP A 361 -25.71 -28.96 -17.19
N ILE A 362 -26.95 -28.94 -16.71
CA ILE A 362 -28.16 -28.95 -17.55
C ILE A 362 -28.21 -27.71 -18.45
N LEU A 363 -27.96 -26.52 -17.90
CA LEU A 363 -27.93 -25.28 -18.67
C LEU A 363 -26.82 -25.29 -19.73
N ALA A 364 -25.64 -25.82 -19.37
CA ALA A 364 -24.53 -25.96 -20.31
C ALA A 364 -24.88 -26.89 -21.47
N ILE A 365 -25.58 -28.01 -21.22
CA ILE A 365 -26.07 -28.90 -22.30
C ILE A 365 -27.08 -28.19 -23.20
N HIS A 366 -28.00 -27.43 -22.62
CA HIS A 366 -28.99 -26.70 -23.40
C HIS A 366 -28.35 -25.63 -24.28
N LEU A 367 -27.36 -24.91 -23.74
CA LEU A 367 -26.60 -23.94 -24.50
C LEU A 367 -25.78 -24.64 -25.61
N ALA A 368 -25.14 -25.77 -25.30
CA ALA A 368 -24.36 -26.54 -26.26
C ALA A 368 -25.20 -27.13 -27.41
N ASN A 369 -26.46 -27.48 -27.14
CA ASN A 369 -27.38 -28.02 -28.13
C ASN A 369 -28.08 -26.94 -29.00
N ASP A 370 -28.00 -25.67 -28.62
CA ASP A 370 -28.57 -24.55 -29.39
C ASP A 370 -27.45 -23.62 -29.89
N PRO A 371 -26.95 -23.83 -31.11
CA PRO A 371 -25.84 -23.06 -31.67
C PRO A 371 -26.14 -21.56 -31.79
N ALA A 372 -27.41 -21.18 -31.99
CA ALA A 372 -27.80 -19.78 -32.11
C ALA A 372 -27.71 -19.09 -30.74
N LEU A 373 -28.26 -19.72 -29.71
CA LEU A 373 -28.15 -19.23 -28.33
C LEU A 373 -26.71 -19.23 -27.83
N ALA A 374 -25.90 -20.22 -28.20
CA ALA A 374 -24.48 -20.27 -27.87
C ALA A 374 -23.69 -19.12 -28.51
N LEU A 375 -23.98 -18.80 -29.77
CA LEU A 375 -23.38 -17.67 -30.48
C LEU A 375 -23.79 -16.34 -29.82
N ASP A 376 -25.07 -16.15 -29.53
CA ASP A 376 -25.58 -14.95 -28.85
C ASP A 376 -24.93 -14.78 -27.47
N PHE A 377 -24.81 -15.87 -26.70
CA PHE A 377 -24.14 -15.87 -25.40
C PHE A 377 -22.64 -15.61 -25.51
N MET A 378 -21.96 -16.12 -26.54
CA MET A 378 -20.54 -15.85 -26.78
C MET A 378 -20.30 -14.39 -27.19
N VAL A 379 -21.13 -13.85 -28.08
CA VAL A 379 -21.07 -12.42 -28.44
C VAL A 379 -21.32 -11.56 -27.22
N PHE A 380 -22.26 -11.96 -26.37
CA PHE A 380 -22.55 -11.32 -25.10
C PHE A 380 -21.34 -11.30 -24.15
N THR A 381 -20.68 -12.44 -23.92
CA THR A 381 -19.52 -12.51 -23.01
C THR A 381 -18.31 -11.79 -23.57
N LEU A 382 -18.12 -11.79 -24.89
CA LEU A 382 -17.08 -11.01 -25.56
C LEU A 382 -17.34 -9.50 -25.43
N ALA A 383 -18.59 -9.06 -25.60
CA ALA A 383 -18.98 -7.67 -25.39
C ALA A 383 -18.88 -7.25 -23.92
N ASP A 384 -19.19 -8.15 -22.98
CA ASP A 384 -19.02 -7.92 -21.53
C ASP A 384 -17.54 -7.82 -21.13
N THR A 385 -16.65 -8.62 -21.73
CA THR A 385 -15.21 -8.58 -21.46
C THR A 385 -14.52 -7.37 -22.10
N ASP A 386 -14.91 -7.00 -23.31
CA ASP A 386 -14.44 -5.77 -23.97
C ASP A 386 -15.02 -4.50 -23.30
N GLY A 387 -16.24 -4.60 -22.77
CA GLY A 387 -16.88 -3.57 -21.95
C GLY A 387 -16.40 -3.54 -20.49
N HIS A 388 -15.64 -4.54 -20.03
CA HIS A 388 -15.01 -4.60 -18.72
C HIS A 388 -13.66 -3.86 -18.74
N ASP A 389 -13.69 -2.56 -19.03
CA ASP A 389 -12.66 -1.67 -18.53
C ASP A 389 -13.16 -1.11 -17.19
N TRP A 390 -12.43 -1.37 -16.13
CA TRP A 390 -12.72 -0.84 -14.80
C TRP A 390 -12.74 0.71 -14.75
N ARG A 391 -12.34 1.37 -15.86
CA ARG A 391 -12.40 2.82 -16.07
C ARG A 391 -13.39 3.31 -17.13
N ALA A 392 -14.05 2.46 -17.92
CA ALA A 392 -15.01 2.90 -18.93
C ALA A 392 -16.45 2.90 -18.41
N LYS A 393 -17.27 3.89 -18.81
CA LYS A 393 -18.72 3.85 -18.58
C LYS A 393 -19.30 2.69 -19.38
N LYS A 394 -19.99 1.77 -18.69
CA LYS A 394 -20.66 0.62 -19.31
C LYS A 394 -21.57 1.08 -20.44
N ALA A 395 -21.28 0.70 -21.68
CA ALA A 395 -22.14 0.96 -22.83
C ALA A 395 -23.37 0.04 -22.87
N SER A 396 -23.38 -1.01 -22.05
CA SER A 396 -24.44 -2.01 -21.96
C SER A 396 -24.94 -2.12 -20.51
N THR A 397 -26.26 -2.22 -20.33
CA THR A 397 -26.89 -2.51 -19.03
C THR A 397 -26.91 -4.01 -18.70
N LEU A 398 -26.45 -4.85 -19.61
CA LEU A 398 -26.46 -6.29 -19.43
C LEU A 398 -25.13 -6.74 -18.81
N VAL A 399 -25.20 -7.54 -17.74
CA VAL A 399 -24.03 -8.01 -16.97
C VAL A 399 -24.10 -9.52 -16.85
N GLY A 400 -22.99 -10.23 -17.08
CA GLY A 400 -22.92 -11.67 -16.86
C GLY A 400 -21.52 -12.15 -16.48
N SER A 401 -21.30 -12.44 -15.20
CA SER A 401 -20.03 -12.97 -14.71
C SER A 401 -19.74 -14.38 -15.23
N VAL A 402 -18.46 -14.71 -15.39
CA VAL A 402 -17.99 -16.08 -15.60
C VAL A 402 -18.54 -17.00 -14.50
N ALA A 403 -19.14 -18.13 -14.90
CA ALA A 403 -19.75 -19.06 -13.94
C ALA A 403 -18.69 -19.75 -13.07
N SER A 404 -18.61 -19.40 -11.78
CA SER A 404 -17.83 -20.15 -10.78
C SER A 404 -18.66 -21.31 -10.22
N GLY A 405 -18.04 -22.48 -10.07
CA GLY A 405 -18.67 -23.59 -9.33
C GLY A 405 -18.81 -23.25 -7.83
N PRO A 406 -19.82 -23.77 -7.12
CA PRO A 406 -20.02 -23.52 -5.69
C PRO A 406 -18.86 -24.06 -4.82
N VAL A 407 -18.12 -25.05 -5.31
CA VAL A 407 -16.92 -25.61 -4.67
C VAL A 407 -15.83 -25.85 -5.72
N THR A 408 -14.63 -25.31 -5.49
CA THR A 408 -13.46 -25.54 -6.33
C THR A 408 -13.02 -27.01 -6.27
N GLY A 409 -13.01 -27.70 -7.42
CA GLY A 409 -12.48 -29.06 -7.55
C GLY A 409 -13.44 -30.20 -7.19
N PHE A 410 -14.73 -29.92 -6.94
CA PHE A 410 -15.75 -30.97 -6.80
C PHE A 410 -16.31 -31.34 -8.18
N GLU A 411 -16.38 -32.65 -8.48
CA GLU A 411 -16.89 -33.19 -9.74
C GLU A 411 -18.07 -34.14 -9.47
N ALA A 412 -19.26 -33.78 -9.94
CA ALA A 412 -20.46 -34.62 -9.81
C ALA A 412 -20.49 -35.73 -10.89
N LYS A 413 -19.49 -36.61 -10.90
CA LYS A 413 -19.29 -37.64 -11.96
C LYS A 413 -20.49 -38.55 -12.18
N ASP A 414 -21.31 -38.76 -11.16
CA ASP A 414 -22.46 -39.66 -11.19
C ASP A 414 -23.75 -38.99 -11.68
N ALA A 415 -23.73 -37.68 -11.97
CA ALA A 415 -24.91 -36.97 -12.45
C ALA A 415 -25.14 -37.20 -13.96
N PRO A 416 -26.39 -37.49 -14.40
CA PRO A 416 -26.71 -37.68 -15.82
C PRO A 416 -26.32 -36.48 -16.71
N ALA A 417 -26.42 -35.25 -16.18
CA ALA A 417 -26.02 -34.05 -16.90
C ALA A 417 -24.49 -33.96 -17.09
N SER A 418 -23.71 -34.32 -16.07
CA SER A 418 -22.25 -34.32 -16.18
C SER A 418 -21.77 -35.40 -17.16
N ALA A 419 -22.43 -36.56 -17.20
CA ALA A 419 -22.16 -37.61 -18.19
C ALA A 419 -22.50 -37.18 -19.63
N ALA A 420 -23.65 -36.55 -19.83
CA ALA A 420 -24.07 -36.05 -21.14
C ALA A 420 -23.17 -34.91 -21.66
N LEU A 421 -22.65 -34.04 -20.78
CA LEU A 421 -21.63 -33.05 -21.16
C LEU A 421 -20.33 -33.70 -21.60
N ALA A 422 -19.87 -34.75 -20.90
CA ALA A 422 -18.64 -35.45 -21.26
C ALA A 422 -18.79 -36.18 -22.61
N GLU A 423 -19.96 -36.76 -22.89
CA GLU A 423 -20.27 -37.37 -24.19
C GLU A 423 -20.30 -36.31 -25.31
N PHE A 424 -20.96 -35.18 -25.08
CA PHE A 424 -21.00 -34.06 -26.02
C PHE A 424 -19.60 -33.53 -26.33
N ALA A 425 -18.76 -33.33 -25.31
CA ALA A 425 -17.37 -32.90 -25.48
C ALA A 425 -16.56 -33.89 -26.34
N GLY A 426 -16.75 -35.20 -26.14
CA GLY A 426 -16.10 -36.23 -26.95
C GLY A 426 -16.61 -36.29 -28.40
N SER A 427 -17.78 -35.72 -28.69
CA SER A 427 -18.37 -35.65 -30.04
C SER A 427 -17.94 -34.41 -30.84
N LEU A 428 -17.30 -33.43 -30.20
CA LEU A 428 -16.86 -32.22 -30.87
C LEU A 428 -15.65 -32.53 -31.76
N ASP A 429 -15.67 -31.98 -32.97
CA ASP A 429 -14.50 -32.03 -33.86
C ASP A 429 -13.45 -31.06 -33.30
N GLU A 430 -12.42 -31.59 -32.65
CA GLU A 430 -11.28 -30.82 -32.12
C GLU A 430 -10.11 -30.73 -33.11
N SER A 431 -10.29 -31.07 -34.39
CA SER A 431 -9.19 -31.07 -35.39
C SER A 431 -8.52 -29.71 -35.64
N TRP A 432 -9.12 -28.63 -35.14
CA TRP A 432 -8.65 -27.25 -35.22
C TRP A 432 -7.86 -26.78 -33.98
N ARG A 433 -7.83 -27.56 -32.90
CA ARG A 433 -6.90 -27.36 -31.76
C ARG A 433 -5.53 -27.93 -32.11
#